data_AF-A0A147IKY7-F1
#
_entry.id   AF-A0A147IKY7-F1
#
_cell.length_a   1.000
_cell.length_b   1.000
_cell.length_c   1.000
_cell.angle_alpha   90.00
_cell.angle_beta   90.00
_cell.angle_gamma   90.00
#
_symmetry.space_group_name_H-M   'P 1'
#
loop_
_entity.id
_entity.type
_entity.pdbx_description
1 polymer ?
#
loop_
_entity_poly.entity_id
_entity_poly.type
_entity_poly.pdbx_seq_one_letter_code
_entity_poly.pdbx_strand_id
1 'polypeptide(L)'
;MHLVFRESHGLEEQAVPQDLGQRPGDVVVLSFSDSDLSAFAAGWRAGGFPWSLRLANLAALVHPLSVDTYVEQTLVHAKAILIRLIGGAAYWEYGLREVERLAREKGIALAVLAADGREDRRLMVASTVGDDMVRRLTALCDVGGAQAAAMALGELARAASPVTLAPPQP
;
A
#
# COMPACT_ATOMS: atom_id res chain seq x y z
N MET A 1 -30.81 15.18 6.00
CA MET A 1 -29.48 14.62 5.69
C MET A 1 -29.31 14.66 4.19
N HIS A 2 -28.51 15.59 3.66
CA HIS A 2 -28.29 15.70 2.21
C HIS A 2 -27.02 14.91 1.89
N LEU A 3 -27.16 13.80 1.18
CA LEU A 3 -26.02 13.10 0.58
C LEU A 3 -25.55 13.98 -0.58
N VAL A 4 -24.44 14.69 -0.37
CA VAL A 4 -23.73 15.36 -1.46
C VAL A 4 -23.00 14.27 -2.22
N PHE A 5 -23.60 13.82 -3.32
CA PHE A 5 -22.93 13.00 -4.33
C PHE A 5 -21.95 13.93 -5.03
N ARG A 6 -20.68 13.88 -4.62
CA ARG A 6 -19.60 14.59 -5.30
C ARG A 6 -19.32 13.81 -6.58
N GLU A 7 -19.60 14.40 -7.73
CA GLU A 7 -19.22 13.85 -9.02
C GLU A 7 -17.73 13.49 -8.99
N SER A 8 -17.43 12.20 -9.12
CA SER A 8 -16.08 11.66 -9.23
C SER A 8 -15.51 11.95 -10.62
N HIS A 9 -15.46 13.22 -11.03
CA HIS A 9 -14.51 13.60 -12.07
C HIS A 9 -13.13 13.60 -11.41
N GLY A 10 -12.25 12.75 -11.94
CA GLY A 10 -11.11 12.17 -11.24
C GLY A 10 -10.23 13.18 -10.52
N LEU A 11 -9.76 12.79 -9.32
CA LEU A 11 -8.72 13.51 -8.57
C LEU A 11 -7.51 13.89 -9.47
N GLU A 12 -7.33 13.16 -10.57
CA GLU A 12 -6.30 13.30 -11.59
C GLU A 12 -6.35 14.62 -12.38
N GLU A 13 -7.53 15.18 -12.68
CA GLU A 13 -7.68 16.26 -13.67
C GLU A 13 -7.11 17.62 -13.21
N GLN A 14 -6.85 17.76 -11.91
CA GLN A 14 -6.28 18.97 -11.28
C GLN A 14 -5.05 18.68 -10.40
N ALA A 15 -4.59 17.43 -10.33
CA ALA A 15 -3.45 17.08 -9.49
C ALA A 15 -2.16 17.64 -10.11
N VAL A 16 -1.34 18.34 -9.31
CA VAL A 16 0.01 18.73 -9.72
C VAL A 16 0.92 17.50 -9.51
N PRO A 17 1.75 17.11 -10.51
CA PRO A 17 2.69 16.01 -10.34
C PRO A 17 3.66 16.28 -9.21
N GLN A 18 3.96 15.25 -8.42
CA GLN A 18 4.89 15.28 -7.31
C GLN A 18 5.90 14.15 -7.43
N ASP A 19 7.18 14.47 -7.25
CA ASP A 19 8.21 13.47 -7.01
C ASP A 19 8.40 13.35 -5.49
N LEU A 20 8.12 12.17 -4.95
CA LEU A 20 8.27 11.89 -3.53
C LEU A 20 9.76 11.82 -3.11
N GLY A 21 10.68 11.56 -4.04
CA GLY A 21 12.12 11.41 -3.76
C GLY A 21 12.44 10.32 -2.74
N GLN A 22 11.51 9.41 -2.48
CA GLN A 22 11.68 8.35 -1.51
C GLN A 22 12.62 7.28 -2.09
N ARG A 23 13.59 6.82 -1.29
CA ARG A 23 14.52 5.77 -1.71
C ARG A 23 13.81 4.41 -1.77
N PRO A 24 14.33 3.45 -2.57
CA PRO A 24 13.88 2.05 -2.56
C PRO A 24 13.74 1.47 -1.15
N GLY A 25 12.79 0.57 -0.94
CA GLY A 25 12.63 -0.14 0.33
C GLY A 25 12.01 -1.52 0.16
N ASP A 26 12.23 -2.37 1.17
CA ASP A 26 11.86 -3.79 1.13
C ASP A 26 10.35 -4.00 1.23
N VAL A 27 9.72 -3.25 2.13
CA VAL A 27 8.27 -3.26 2.37
C VAL A 27 7.75 -1.84 2.18
N VAL A 28 6.65 -1.70 1.46
CA VAL A 28 6.01 -0.41 1.24
C VAL A 28 4.56 -0.45 1.70
N VAL A 29 4.13 0.57 2.45
CA VAL A 29 2.71 0.77 2.80
C VAL A 29 2.23 2.10 2.22
N LEU A 30 1.12 2.04 1.48
CA LEU A 30 0.44 3.17 0.88
C LEU A 30 -0.95 3.32 1.53
N SER A 31 -1.30 4.53 1.96
CA SER A 31 -2.65 4.83 2.49
C SER A 31 -2.99 6.30 2.25
N PHE A 32 -4.27 6.66 2.16
CA PHE A 32 -4.71 8.05 2.25
C PHE A 32 -4.71 8.58 3.70
N SER A 33 -4.64 7.70 4.70
CA SER A 33 -4.73 8.03 6.12
C SER A 33 -3.35 8.15 6.76
N ASP A 34 -2.99 9.36 7.20
CA ASP A 34 -1.74 9.59 7.94
C ASP A 34 -1.73 8.86 9.29
N SER A 35 -2.90 8.57 9.86
CA SER A 35 -3.04 7.74 11.05
C SER A 35 -2.64 6.29 10.80
N ASP A 36 -2.99 5.72 9.64
CA ASP A 36 -2.51 4.39 9.24
C ASP A 36 -0.99 4.40 9.13
N LEU A 37 -0.44 5.36 8.38
CA LEU A 37 1.00 5.46 8.15
C LEU A 37 1.76 5.63 9.48
N SER A 38 1.24 6.44 10.39
CA SER A 38 1.82 6.62 11.72
C SER A 38 1.77 5.33 12.55
N ALA A 39 0.69 4.57 12.47
CA ALA A 39 0.57 3.26 13.13
C ALA A 39 1.59 2.26 12.57
N PHE A 40 1.76 2.19 11.25
CA PHE A 40 2.78 1.35 10.61
C PHE A 40 4.20 1.78 10.96
N ALA A 41 4.47 3.08 11.03
CA ALA A 41 5.77 3.60 11.47
C ALA A 41 6.09 3.18 12.92
N ALA A 42 5.11 3.27 13.82
CA ALA A 42 5.26 2.86 15.21
C ALA A 42 5.40 1.34 15.34
N GLY A 43 4.59 0.57 14.60
CA GLY A 43 4.64 -0.89 14.58
C GLY A 43 5.97 -1.42 14.05
N TRP A 44 6.53 -0.79 13.01
CA TRP A 44 7.83 -1.18 12.47
C TRP A 44 8.97 -0.95 13.47
N ARG A 45 8.98 0.22 14.13
CA ARG A 45 9.99 0.53 15.16
C ARG A 45 9.90 -0.43 16.35
N ALA A 46 8.69 -0.76 16.79
CA ALA A 46 8.47 -1.67 17.91
C ALA A 46 8.75 -3.14 17.56
N GLY A 47 8.55 -3.53 16.29
CA GLY A 47 8.73 -4.91 15.82
C GLY A 47 10.19 -5.33 15.58
N GLY A 48 11.12 -4.38 15.52
CA GLY A 48 12.56 -4.68 15.37
C GLY A 48 12.90 -5.40 14.06
N PHE A 49 12.17 -5.11 12.99
CA PHE A 49 12.34 -5.81 11.72
C PHE A 49 13.69 -5.50 11.06
N PRO A 50 14.35 -6.51 10.45
CA PRO A 50 15.66 -6.32 9.83
C PRO A 50 15.60 -5.64 8.45
N TRP A 51 14.41 -5.45 7.89
CA TRP A 51 14.18 -4.93 6.55
C TRP A 51 13.67 -3.48 6.58
N SER A 52 13.87 -2.76 5.49
CA SER A 52 13.50 -1.35 5.36
C SER A 52 12.01 -1.15 5.04
N LEU A 53 11.39 -0.17 5.70
CA LEU A 53 10.00 0.24 5.44
C LEU A 53 9.94 1.58 4.70
N ARG A 54 9.02 1.69 3.74
CA ARG A 54 8.57 2.96 3.15
C ARG A 54 7.10 3.16 3.37
N LEU A 55 6.75 4.40 3.69
CA LEU A 55 5.39 4.85 3.96
C LEU A 55 5.16 6.05 3.04
N ALA A 56 4.05 6.03 2.31
CA ALA A 56 3.68 7.15 1.45
C ALA A 56 2.17 7.38 1.48
N ASN A 57 1.79 8.67 1.51
CA ASN A 57 0.40 9.04 1.41
C ASN A 57 -0.03 9.05 -0.07
N LEU A 58 -1.11 8.33 -0.39
CA LEU A 58 -1.64 8.22 -1.75
C LEU A 58 -2.09 9.58 -2.32
N ALA A 59 -2.37 10.58 -1.48
CA ALA A 59 -2.67 11.95 -1.91
C ALA A 59 -1.52 12.60 -2.69
N ALA A 60 -0.27 12.18 -2.47
CA ALA A 60 0.89 12.63 -3.25
C ALA A 60 1.06 11.84 -4.57
N LEU A 61 0.33 10.74 -4.74
CA LEU A 61 0.43 9.84 -5.88
C LEU A 61 -0.84 9.85 -6.73
N VAL A 62 -1.55 10.98 -6.79
CA VAL A 62 -2.79 11.09 -7.58
C VAL A 62 -2.51 11.29 -9.07
N HIS A 63 -1.56 12.15 -9.41
CA HIS A 63 -1.24 12.42 -10.81
C HIS A 63 -0.47 11.23 -11.43
N PRO A 64 -0.82 10.74 -12.64
CA PRO A 64 -0.19 9.58 -13.28
C PRO A 64 1.34 9.62 -13.30
N LEU A 65 1.94 10.76 -13.67
CA LEU A 65 3.41 10.92 -13.65
C LEU A 65 4.04 10.67 -12.26
N SER A 66 3.36 11.05 -11.18
CA SER A 66 3.83 10.80 -9.81
C SER A 66 3.81 9.31 -9.49
N VAL A 67 2.76 8.61 -9.93
CA VAL A 67 2.64 7.16 -9.82
C VAL A 67 3.76 6.49 -10.58
N ASP A 68 3.96 6.83 -11.86
CA ASP A 68 4.97 6.21 -12.72
C ASP A 68 6.37 6.38 -12.13
N THR A 69 6.71 7.62 -11.77
CA THR A 69 8.00 7.94 -11.15
C THR A 69 8.22 7.12 -9.87
N TYR A 70 7.19 7.03 -9.02
CA TYR A 70 7.27 6.28 -7.78
C TYR A 70 7.27 4.75 -8.01
N VAL A 71 6.61 4.24 -9.04
CA VAL A 71 6.67 2.83 -9.42
C VAL A 71 8.08 2.47 -9.87
N GLU A 72 8.67 3.27 -10.76
CA GLU A 72 9.97 3.03 -11.38
C GLU A 72 11.15 3.19 -10.42
N GLN A 73 11.10 4.19 -9.53
CA GLN A 73 12.22 4.48 -8.61
C GLN A 73 12.03 3.83 -7.24
N THR A 74 10.78 3.83 -6.77
CA THR A 74 10.24 3.26 -5.53
C THR A 74 10.03 1.75 -5.51
N LEU A 75 8.89 1.40 -6.10
CA LEU A 75 8.15 0.16 -5.86
C LEU A 75 8.74 -1.02 -6.60
N VAL A 76 9.44 -0.81 -7.71
CA VAL A 76 10.09 -1.88 -8.48
C VAL A 76 11.08 -2.71 -7.65
N HIS A 77 11.58 -2.15 -6.56
CA HIS A 77 12.51 -2.79 -5.62
C HIS A 77 11.82 -3.42 -4.40
N ALA A 78 10.52 -3.15 -4.22
CA ALA A 78 9.75 -3.68 -3.11
C ALA A 78 9.60 -5.19 -3.24
N LYS A 79 9.55 -5.87 -2.09
CA LYS A 79 9.28 -7.31 -2.01
C LYS A 79 7.86 -7.57 -1.53
N ALA A 80 7.33 -6.64 -0.74
CA ALA A 80 5.93 -6.61 -0.40
C ALA A 80 5.37 -5.19 -0.39
N ILE A 81 4.13 -5.05 -0.82
CA ILE A 81 3.39 -3.79 -0.86
C ILE A 81 2.02 -4.01 -0.22
N LEU A 82 1.65 -3.13 0.70
CA LEU A 82 0.29 -3.07 1.25
C LEU A 82 -0.32 -1.73 0.89
N ILE A 83 -1.51 -1.77 0.29
CA ILE A 83 -2.27 -0.58 -0.07
C ILE A 83 -3.57 -0.58 0.74
N ARG A 84 -3.81 0.47 1.52
CA ARG A 84 -5.10 0.75 2.13
C ARG A 84 -5.83 1.79 1.31
N LEU A 85 -6.92 1.40 0.65
CA LEU A 85 -7.67 2.26 -0.25
C LEU A 85 -9.07 2.53 0.30
N ILE A 86 -9.40 3.82 0.48
CA ILE A 86 -10.75 4.27 0.85
C ILE A 86 -11.55 4.50 -0.43
N GLY A 87 -12.81 4.05 -0.49
CA GLY A 87 -13.68 4.29 -1.64
C GLY A 87 -13.54 3.28 -2.79
N GLY A 88 -12.83 2.19 -2.57
CA GLY A 88 -12.70 1.08 -3.54
C GLY A 88 -11.76 1.38 -4.71
N ALA A 89 -11.68 0.44 -5.65
CA ALA A 89 -10.70 0.45 -6.74
C ALA A 89 -10.76 1.71 -7.63
N ALA A 90 -11.94 2.30 -7.80
CA ALA A 90 -12.14 3.48 -8.65
C ALA A 90 -11.51 4.77 -8.07
N TYR A 91 -11.18 4.80 -6.78
CA TYR A 91 -10.64 6.00 -6.14
C TYR A 91 -9.17 6.27 -6.50
N TRP A 92 -8.43 5.23 -6.93
CA TRP A 92 -7.03 5.32 -7.34
C TRP A 92 -6.73 4.30 -8.45
N GLU A 93 -7.57 4.31 -9.49
CA GLU A 93 -7.62 3.27 -10.51
C GLU A 93 -6.31 3.14 -11.30
N TYR A 94 -5.75 4.27 -11.77
CA TYR A 94 -4.49 4.27 -12.51
C TYR A 94 -3.35 3.67 -11.69
N GLY A 95 -3.16 4.17 -10.46
CA GLY A 95 -2.09 3.69 -9.59
C GLY A 95 -2.28 2.25 -9.15
N LEU A 96 -3.51 1.82 -8.88
CA LEU A 96 -3.79 0.43 -8.55
C LEU A 96 -3.39 -0.49 -9.71
N ARG A 97 -3.73 -0.11 -10.95
CA ARG A 97 -3.37 -0.89 -12.15
C ARG A 97 -1.85 -1.00 -12.33
N GLU A 98 -1.11 0.10 -12.18
CA GLU A 98 0.35 0.06 -12.34
C GLU A 98 1.04 -0.76 -11.25
N VAL A 99 0.57 -0.65 -9.99
CA VAL A 99 1.13 -1.46 -8.90
C VAL A 99 0.76 -2.94 -9.04
N GLU A 100 -0.47 -3.25 -9.47
CA GLU A 100 -0.88 -4.63 -9.77
C GLU A 100 0.00 -5.22 -10.88
N ARG A 101 0.16 -4.50 -11.99
CA ARG A 101 0.99 -4.93 -13.14
C ARG A 101 2.41 -5.22 -12.68
N LEU A 102 3.03 -4.27 -11.97
CA LEU A 102 4.37 -4.42 -11.42
C LEU A 102 4.47 -5.65 -10.51
N ALA A 103 3.51 -5.82 -9.58
CA ALA A 103 3.56 -6.90 -8.61
C ALA A 103 3.48 -8.27 -9.27
N ARG A 104 2.64 -8.43 -10.30
CA ARG A 104 2.56 -9.66 -11.08
C ARG A 104 3.84 -9.93 -11.89
N GLU A 105 4.40 -8.90 -12.53
CA GLU A 105 5.63 -9.02 -13.32
C GLU A 105 6.87 -9.39 -12.49
N LYS A 106 6.96 -8.86 -11.26
CA LYS A 106 8.14 -9.01 -10.39
C LYS A 106 7.95 -10.05 -9.27
N GLY A 107 6.76 -10.62 -9.12
CA GLY A 107 6.45 -11.53 -8.02
C GLY A 107 6.47 -10.85 -6.64
N ILE A 108 6.06 -9.58 -6.58
CA ILE A 108 5.94 -8.82 -5.32
C ILE A 108 4.68 -9.30 -4.60
N ALA A 109 4.78 -9.49 -3.27
CA ALA A 109 3.62 -9.76 -2.44
C ALA A 109 2.77 -8.49 -2.26
N LEU A 110 1.67 -8.39 -3.00
CA LEU A 110 0.77 -7.25 -2.99
C LEU A 110 -0.52 -7.61 -2.26
N ALA A 111 -0.85 -6.81 -1.24
CA ALA A 111 -2.13 -6.84 -0.54
C ALA A 111 -2.85 -5.50 -0.69
N VAL A 112 -4.05 -5.50 -1.26
CA VAL A 112 -4.88 -4.31 -1.43
C VAL A 112 -6.12 -4.44 -0.57
N LEU A 113 -6.26 -3.55 0.41
CA LEU A 113 -7.26 -3.62 1.47
C LEU A 113 -8.26 -2.46 1.31
N ALA A 114 -9.55 -2.78 1.42
CA ALA A 114 -10.57 -1.75 1.58
C ALA A 114 -10.43 -1.13 2.99
N ALA A 115 -10.37 0.19 3.06
CA ALA A 115 -10.25 0.93 4.31
C ALA A 115 -11.59 1.49 4.83
N ASP A 116 -12.69 1.27 4.10
CA ASP A 116 -14.05 1.71 4.45
C ASP A 116 -14.96 0.56 4.96
N GLY A 117 -14.38 -0.62 5.18
CA GLY A 117 -15.07 -1.81 5.68
C GLY A 117 -15.97 -2.50 4.64
N ARG A 118 -15.98 -2.05 3.39
CA ARG A 118 -16.77 -2.66 2.31
C ARG A 118 -15.92 -3.66 1.55
N GLU A 119 -16.39 -4.90 1.44
CA GLU A 119 -15.72 -5.88 0.58
C GLU A 119 -15.75 -5.39 -0.88
N ASP A 120 -14.57 -5.21 -1.47
CA ASP A 120 -14.40 -4.87 -2.88
C ASP A 120 -13.62 -5.99 -3.57
N ARG A 121 -14.34 -6.77 -4.38
CA ARG A 121 -13.77 -7.89 -5.13
C ARG A 121 -12.68 -7.45 -6.09
N ARG A 122 -12.69 -6.20 -6.59
CA ARG A 122 -11.63 -5.69 -7.47
C ARG A 122 -10.32 -5.55 -6.71
N LEU A 123 -10.36 -5.08 -5.46
CA LEU A 123 -9.16 -5.01 -4.61
C LEU A 123 -8.61 -6.40 -4.28
N MET A 124 -9.50 -7.35 -4.01
CA MET A 124 -9.09 -8.76 -3.81
C MET A 124 -8.43 -9.34 -5.06
N VAL A 125 -9.01 -9.13 -6.24
CA VAL A 125 -8.44 -9.61 -7.51
C VAL A 125 -7.10 -8.95 -7.82
N ALA A 126 -6.93 -7.66 -7.52
CA ALA A 126 -5.68 -6.94 -7.72
C ALA A 126 -4.55 -7.41 -6.78
N SER A 127 -4.89 -8.00 -5.62
CA SER A 127 -3.91 -8.57 -4.71
C SER A 127 -3.22 -9.79 -5.32
N THR A 128 -1.94 -9.98 -5.02
CA THR A 128 -1.16 -11.17 -5.43
C THR A 128 -0.95 -12.17 -4.28
N VAL A 129 -1.21 -11.74 -3.03
CA VAL A 129 -1.33 -12.65 -1.89
C VAL A 129 -2.71 -13.33 -1.88
N GLY A 130 -2.84 -14.47 -1.19
CA GLY A 130 -4.10 -15.19 -1.10
C GLY A 130 -5.18 -14.48 -0.28
N ASP A 131 -6.45 -14.74 -0.60
CA ASP A 131 -7.62 -14.12 0.02
C ASP A 131 -7.66 -14.21 1.56
N ASP A 132 -7.20 -15.32 2.14
CA ASP A 132 -7.12 -15.48 3.60
C ASP A 132 -6.15 -14.48 4.24
N MET A 133 -5.07 -14.18 3.54
CA MET A 133 -4.10 -13.19 3.99
C MET A 133 -4.64 -11.78 3.84
N VAL A 134 -5.35 -11.48 2.74
CA VAL A 134 -6.06 -10.19 2.58
C VAL A 134 -7.03 -9.98 3.75
N ARG A 135 -7.89 -10.96 4.06
CA ARG A 135 -8.84 -10.88 5.18
C ARG A 135 -8.13 -10.68 6.53
N ARG A 136 -7.04 -11.41 6.78
CA ARG A 136 -6.26 -11.29 8.01
C ARG A 136 -5.61 -9.91 8.14
N LEU A 137 -5.01 -9.41 7.06
CA LEU A 137 -4.41 -8.09 7.02
C LEU A 137 -5.46 -7.00 7.22
N THR A 138 -6.63 -7.10 6.57
CA THR A 138 -7.76 -6.19 6.80
C THR A 138 -8.15 -6.16 8.27
N ALA A 139 -8.39 -7.32 8.90
CA ALA A 139 -8.77 -7.39 10.30
C ALA A 139 -7.73 -6.76 11.24
N LEU A 140 -6.43 -6.98 10.99
CA LEU A 140 -5.35 -6.33 11.76
C LEU A 140 -5.35 -4.81 11.56
N CYS A 141 -5.53 -4.35 10.33
CA CYS A 141 -5.55 -2.95 9.99
C CYS A 141 -6.80 -2.23 10.55
N ASP A 142 -7.92 -2.93 10.72
CA ASP A 142 -9.15 -2.40 11.30
C ASP A 142 -9.08 -2.29 12.83
N VAL A 143 -8.33 -3.17 13.50
CA VAL A 143 -7.99 -2.99 14.93
C VAL A 143 -7.16 -1.71 15.12
N GLY A 144 -6.24 -1.44 14.20
CA GLY A 144 -5.40 -0.26 14.20
C GLY A 144 -4.34 -0.25 15.31
N GLY A 145 -3.59 0.85 15.36
CA GLY A 145 -2.52 1.04 16.34
C GLY A 145 -1.23 0.27 16.03
N ALA A 146 -0.17 0.58 16.78
CA ALA A 146 1.19 0.11 16.50
C ALA A 146 1.33 -1.43 16.57
N GLN A 147 0.66 -2.07 17.53
CA GLN A 147 0.79 -3.52 17.73
C GLN A 147 0.14 -4.32 16.59
N ALA A 148 -1.07 -3.91 16.17
CA ALA A 148 -1.73 -4.56 15.04
C ALA A 148 -0.98 -4.30 13.73
N ALA A 149 -0.45 -3.08 13.54
CA ALA A 149 0.39 -2.74 12.39
C ALA A 149 1.69 -3.57 12.35
N ALA A 150 2.34 -3.81 13.50
CA ALA A 150 3.51 -4.69 13.57
C ALA A 150 3.17 -6.13 13.16
N MET A 151 2.03 -6.67 13.62
CA MET A 151 1.57 -7.99 13.21
C MET A 151 1.28 -8.04 11.70
N ALA A 152 0.62 -7.02 11.15
CA ALA A 152 0.33 -6.93 9.72
C ALA A 152 1.60 -6.88 8.89
N LEU A 153 2.60 -6.10 9.31
CA LEU A 153 3.93 -6.06 8.69
C LEU A 153 4.65 -7.41 8.74
N GLY A 154 4.55 -8.14 9.86
CA GLY A 154 5.12 -9.48 9.99
C GLY A 154 4.48 -10.48 9.02
N GLU A 155 3.15 -10.50 8.91
CA GLU A 155 2.42 -11.33 7.94
C GLU A 155 2.81 -10.97 6.51
N LEU A 156 2.77 -9.68 6.17
CA LEU A 156 3.14 -9.16 4.85
C LEU A 156 4.58 -9.55 4.45
N ALA A 157 5.53 -9.40 5.37
CA ALA A 157 6.91 -9.78 5.18
C ALA A 157 7.10 -11.29 4.95
N ARG A 158 6.27 -12.15 5.56
CA ARG A 158 6.34 -13.61 5.34
C ARG A 158 5.82 -14.03 3.97
N ALA A 159 4.96 -13.23 3.35
CA ALA A 159 4.51 -13.46 1.97
C ALA A 159 5.53 -12.99 0.92
N ALA A 160 6.46 -12.09 1.28
CA ALA A 160 7.61 -11.82 0.43
C ALA A 160 8.45 -13.10 0.31
N SER A 161 8.88 -13.45 -0.90
CA SER A 161 9.62 -14.69 -1.17
C SER A 161 10.76 -14.95 -0.16
N PRO A 162 11.00 -16.22 0.24
CA PRO A 162 11.76 -16.58 1.44
C PRO A 162 13.26 -16.22 1.43
N VAL A 163 13.81 -15.68 0.34
CA VAL A 163 15.23 -15.34 0.20
C VAL A 163 15.51 -13.85 0.41
N THR A 164 14.50 -12.98 0.38
CA THR A 164 14.77 -11.60 -0.08
C THR A 164 14.99 -10.60 1.06
N LEU A 165 14.33 -10.71 2.22
CA LEU A 165 14.36 -9.70 3.30
C LEU A 165 15.64 -9.74 4.17
N ALA A 166 16.80 -9.54 3.54
CA ALA A 166 18.05 -9.23 4.23
C ALA A 166 18.11 -7.73 4.57
N PRO A 167 18.84 -7.32 5.63
CA PRO A 167 19.03 -5.91 5.94
C PRO A 167 19.67 -5.16 4.77
N PRO A 168 19.30 -3.88 4.53
CA PRO A 168 20.00 -3.06 3.56
C PRO A 168 21.49 -2.99 3.93
N GLN A 169 22.35 -3.37 3.00
CA GLN A 169 23.79 -3.15 3.14
C GLN A 169 24.02 -1.62 3.25
N PRO A 170 24.85 -1.17 4.21
CA PRO A 170 25.11 0.26 4.44
C PRO A 170 25.73 0.95 3.22
#